data_AF-A0A1A7WMT4-F1
#
_entry.id   AF-A0A1A7WMT4-F1
#
_cell.length_a   1.000
_cell.length_b   1.000
_cell.length_c   1.000
_cell.angle_alpha   90.00
_cell.angle_beta   90.00
_cell.angle_gamma   90.00
#
_symmetry.space_group_name_H-M   'P 1'
#
loop_
_entity.id
_entity.type
_entity.pdbx_description
1 polymer ?
#
loop_
_entity_poly.entity_id
_entity_poly.type
_entity_poly.pdbx_seq_one_letter_code
_entity_poly.pdbx_strand_id
1 'polypeptide(L)'
;MEKIQNMVGPPRVLRPSEVEERRREAEEKIRREDKEKAAELQKWEEETKSRAALWQKWMLSLGQMRQQEEQELEDLTDPVNSYLQEHVMPTLTQGLIHCCRRQPPDPVDFLAEFLFQNSPFNSP
;
A
#
# COMPACT_ATOMS: atom_id res chain seq x y z
N MET A 1 -43.84 -53.53 34.60
CA MET A 1 -44.16 -52.11 34.34
C MET A 1 -44.37 -51.32 35.62
N GLU A 2 -45.11 -51.83 36.61
CA GLU A 2 -45.40 -51.15 37.89
C GLU A 2 -44.18 -50.74 38.72
N LYS A 3 -43.12 -51.56 38.79
CA LYS A 3 -41.91 -51.25 39.57
C LYS A 3 -41.16 -50.00 39.09
N ILE A 4 -41.27 -49.65 37.81
CA ILE A 4 -40.62 -48.47 37.22
C ILE A 4 -41.39 -47.19 37.61
N GLN A 5 -42.72 -47.27 37.68
CA GLN A 5 -43.58 -46.13 38.01
C GLN A 5 -43.44 -45.70 39.49
N ASN A 6 -43.28 -46.67 40.40
CA ASN A 6 -43.06 -46.37 41.82
C ASN A 6 -41.69 -45.74 42.13
N MET A 7 -40.71 -45.90 41.24
CA MET A 7 -39.36 -45.38 41.43
C MET A 7 -39.17 -43.97 40.84
N VAL A 8 -39.97 -43.59 39.84
CA VAL A 8 -39.81 -42.33 39.07
C VAL A 8 -40.90 -41.30 39.41
N GLY A 9 -41.96 -41.70 40.11
CA GLY A 9 -43.09 -40.83 40.46
C GLY A 9 -44.07 -40.64 39.29
N PRO A 10 -45.24 -40.00 39.53
CA PRO A 10 -46.23 -39.75 38.48
C PRO A 10 -45.62 -38.89 37.36
N PRO A 11 -45.93 -39.15 36.08
CA PRO A 11 -45.49 -38.29 34.98
C PRO A 11 -45.88 -36.84 35.26
N ARG A 12 -44.87 -35.97 35.43
CA ARG A 12 -45.12 -34.53 35.51
C ARG A 12 -45.50 -34.05 34.12
N VAL A 13 -46.80 -33.93 33.86
CA VAL A 13 -47.32 -33.31 32.65
C VAL A 13 -47.15 -31.80 32.82
N LEU A 14 -46.26 -31.21 32.02
CA LEU A 14 -46.11 -29.76 31.97
C LEU A 14 -47.45 -29.14 31.55
N ARG A 15 -47.92 -28.13 32.28
CA ARG A 15 -49.19 -27.49 31.96
C ARG A 15 -49.03 -26.72 30.63
N PRO A 16 -50.04 -26.68 29.73
CA PRO A 16 -49.93 -25.94 28.46
C PRO A 16 -49.47 -24.49 28.59
N SER A 17 -49.77 -23.82 29.72
CA SER A 17 -49.30 -22.47 30.07
C SER A 17 -47.78 -22.38 30.27
N GLU A 18 -47.15 -23.41 30.84
CA GLU A 18 -45.71 -23.45 31.16
C GLU A 18 -44.87 -23.69 29.89
N VAL A 19 -45.44 -24.36 28.87
CA VAL A 19 -44.80 -24.55 27.55
C VAL A 19 -44.80 -23.25 26.75
N GLU A 20 -45.91 -22.51 26.78
CA GLU A 20 -46.05 -21.22 26.08
C GLU A 20 -45.15 -20.14 26.67
N GLU A 21 -45.01 -20.08 28.00
CA GLU A 21 -44.11 -19.18 28.71
C GLU A 21 -42.65 -19.43 28.34
N ARG A 22 -42.20 -20.70 28.35
CA ARG A 22 -40.85 -21.09 27.89
C ARG A 22 -40.60 -20.75 26.43
N ARG A 23 -41.62 -20.85 25.56
CA ARG A 23 -41.49 -20.48 24.15
C ARG A 23 -41.28 -18.98 23.98
N ARG A 24 -42.03 -18.17 24.73
CA ARG A 24 -41.87 -16.70 24.76
C ARG A 24 -40.50 -16.27 25.30
N GLU A 25 -40.03 -16.91 26.36
CA GLU A 25 -38.69 -16.68 26.90
C GLU A 25 -37.59 -17.03 25.88
N ALA A 26 -37.74 -18.15 25.17
CA ALA A 26 -36.80 -18.56 24.12
C ALA A 26 -36.82 -17.57 22.94
N GLU A 27 -37.98 -17.14 22.49
CA GLU A 27 -38.15 -16.12 21.43
C GLU A 27 -37.57 -14.76 21.85
N GLU A 28 -37.77 -14.34 23.10
CA GLU A 28 -37.19 -13.10 23.61
C GLU A 28 -35.66 -13.18 23.68
N LYS A 29 -35.12 -14.33 24.08
CA LYS A 29 -33.68 -14.58 24.11
C LYS A 29 -33.09 -14.54 22.71
N ILE A 30 -33.69 -15.20 21.73
CA ILE A 30 -33.29 -15.14 20.31
C ILE A 30 -33.32 -13.69 19.82
N ARG A 31 -34.41 -12.96 20.08
CA ARG A 31 -34.53 -11.55 19.69
C ARG A 31 -33.46 -10.66 20.33
N ARG A 32 -33.05 -10.96 21.57
CA ARG A 32 -31.98 -10.23 22.27
C ARG A 32 -30.62 -10.53 21.64
N GLU A 33 -30.34 -11.80 21.37
CA GLU A 33 -29.12 -12.25 20.71
C GLU A 33 -29.00 -11.67 19.29
N ASP A 34 -30.08 -11.62 18.51
CA ASP A 34 -30.08 -11.03 17.17
C ASP A 34 -29.83 -9.53 17.20
N LYS A 35 -30.40 -8.82 18.19
CA LYS A 35 -30.14 -7.38 18.41
C LYS A 35 -28.68 -7.12 18.79
N GLU A 36 -28.11 -7.96 19.65
CA GLU A 36 -26.71 -7.86 20.07
C GLU A 36 -25.77 -8.10 18.89
N LYS A 37 -25.99 -9.16 18.12
CA LYS A 37 -25.22 -9.44 16.89
C LYS A 37 -25.33 -8.32 15.87
N ALA A 38 -26.52 -7.74 15.68
CA ALA A 38 -26.71 -6.61 14.77
C ALA A 38 -25.93 -5.37 15.24
N ALA A 39 -25.92 -5.09 16.54
CA ALA A 39 -25.16 -3.98 17.12
C ALA A 39 -23.64 -4.21 17.03
N GLU A 40 -23.17 -5.44 17.25
CA GLU A 40 -21.76 -5.81 17.06
C GLU A 40 -21.31 -5.67 15.60
N LEU A 41 -22.13 -6.13 14.66
CA LEU A 41 -21.84 -6.02 13.24
C LEU A 41 -21.75 -4.55 12.82
N GLN A 42 -22.67 -3.69 13.29
CA GLN A 42 -22.62 -2.26 13.02
C GLN A 42 -21.34 -1.62 13.55
N LYS A 43 -20.94 -1.92 14.79
CA LYS A 43 -19.68 -1.42 15.37
C LYS A 43 -18.49 -1.87 14.55
N TRP A 44 -18.46 -3.15 14.15
CA TRP A 44 -17.37 -3.69 13.35
C TRP A 44 -17.29 -3.03 11.97
N GLU A 45 -18.43 -2.79 11.31
CA GLU A 45 -18.48 -2.03 10.05
C GLU A 45 -17.99 -0.59 10.20
N GLU A 46 -18.32 0.06 11.31
CA GLU A 46 -17.87 1.44 11.59
C GLU A 46 -16.37 1.50 11.88
N GLU A 47 -15.86 0.57 12.68
CA GLU A 47 -14.42 0.43 12.96
C GLU A 47 -13.62 0.11 11.70
N THR A 48 -14.12 -0.80 10.86
CA THR A 48 -13.45 -1.14 9.59
C THR A 48 -13.42 0.05 8.63
N LYS A 49 -14.53 0.80 8.51
CA LYS A 49 -14.56 2.05 7.74
C LYS A 49 -13.58 3.10 8.28
N SER A 50 -13.54 3.28 9.60
CA SER A 50 -12.64 4.21 10.27
C SER A 50 -11.17 3.83 10.05
N ARG A 51 -10.83 2.54 10.24
CA ARG A 51 -9.49 2.01 9.98
C ARG A 51 -9.09 2.16 8.51
N ALA A 52 -10.01 1.88 7.59
CA ALA A 52 -9.77 2.08 6.17
C ALA A 52 -9.48 3.55 5.84
N ALA A 53 -10.26 4.49 6.40
CA ALA A 53 -10.05 5.92 6.18
C ALA A 53 -8.70 6.40 6.73
N LEU A 54 -8.31 5.97 7.93
CA LEU A 54 -7.01 6.28 8.53
C LEU A 54 -5.87 5.71 7.69
N TRP A 55 -6.01 4.47 7.24
CA TRP A 55 -5.03 3.82 6.37
C TRP A 55 -4.86 4.56 5.04
N GLN A 56 -5.96 4.97 4.41
CA GLN A 56 -5.92 5.77 3.18
C GLN A 56 -5.18 7.10 3.40
N LYS A 57 -5.51 7.83 4.48
CA LYS A 57 -4.82 9.07 4.83
C LYS A 57 -3.32 8.84 5.04
N TRP A 58 -2.96 7.77 5.74
CA TRP A 58 -1.56 7.43 6.00
C TRP A 58 -0.82 7.07 4.70
N MET A 59 -1.44 6.27 3.83
CA MET A 59 -0.86 5.90 2.53
C MET A 59 -0.62 7.13 1.64
N LEU A 60 -1.58 8.08 1.61
CA LEU A 60 -1.43 9.33 0.88
C LEU A 60 -0.26 10.16 1.43
N SER A 61 -0.17 10.32 2.76
CA SER A 61 0.92 11.05 3.39
C SER A 61 2.29 10.42 3.12
N LEU A 62 2.38 9.09 3.15
CA LEU A 62 3.59 8.36 2.79
C LEU A 62 3.97 8.57 1.32
N GLY A 63 2.98 8.56 0.42
CA GLY A 63 3.19 8.83 -1.00
C GLY A 63 3.76 10.24 -1.22
N GLN A 64 3.20 11.24 -0.53
CA GLN A 64 3.69 12.62 -0.58
C GLN A 64 5.12 12.74 -0.05
N MET A 65 5.46 12.09 1.06
CA MET A 65 6.82 12.09 1.61
C MET A 65 7.83 11.48 0.63
N ARG A 66 7.49 10.34 -0.01
CA ARG A 66 8.37 9.72 -1.02
C ARG A 66 8.58 10.61 -2.24
N GLN A 67 7.51 11.24 -2.73
CA GLN A 67 7.61 12.16 -3.86
C GLN A 67 8.45 13.38 -3.53
N GLN A 68 8.34 13.90 -2.31
CA GLN A 68 9.19 15.00 -1.85
C GLN A 68 10.67 14.57 -1.79
N GLU A 69 10.96 13.39 -1.24
CA GLU A 69 12.34 12.86 -1.18
C GLU A 69 12.93 12.66 -2.58
N GLU A 70 12.14 12.14 -3.53
CA GLU A 70 12.53 11.98 -4.93
C GLU A 70 12.81 13.32 -5.59
N GLN A 71 11.94 14.32 -5.40
CA GLN A 71 12.15 15.67 -5.93
C GLN A 71 13.39 16.34 -5.34
N GLU A 72 13.66 16.17 -4.04
CA GLU A 72 14.86 16.72 -3.41
C GLU A 72 16.14 16.10 -3.99
N LEU A 73 16.13 14.80 -4.32
CA LEU A 73 17.24 14.14 -5.01
C LEU A 73 17.37 14.63 -6.45
N GLU A 74 16.28 14.76 -7.18
CA GLU A 74 16.25 15.30 -8.55
C GLU A 74 16.82 16.71 -8.57
N ASP A 75 16.36 17.61 -7.71
CA ASP A 75 16.83 19.00 -7.60
C ASP A 75 18.36 19.10 -7.36
N LEU A 76 18.95 18.12 -6.67
CA LEU A 76 20.40 18.03 -6.46
C LEU A 76 21.15 17.54 -7.71
N THR A 77 20.55 16.64 -8.48
CA THR A 77 21.20 15.99 -9.63
C THR A 77 20.94 16.69 -10.97
N ASP A 78 19.79 17.34 -11.11
CA ASP A 78 19.29 17.94 -12.35
C ASP A 78 20.18 19.06 -12.87
N PRO A 79 20.69 19.99 -12.03
CA PRO A 79 21.57 21.05 -12.53
C PRO A 79 22.87 20.47 -13.13
N VAL A 80 23.42 19.43 -12.52
CA VAL A 80 24.64 18.76 -13.00
C VAL A 80 24.34 18.01 -14.29
N ASN A 81 23.26 17.23 -14.34
CA ASN A 81 22.89 16.49 -15.54
C ASN A 81 22.60 17.44 -16.70
N SER A 82 21.80 18.48 -16.48
CA SER A 82 21.46 19.48 -17.50
C SER A 82 22.71 20.16 -18.04
N TYR A 83 23.61 20.61 -17.16
CA TYR A 83 24.89 21.21 -17.59
C TYR A 83 25.71 20.26 -18.46
N LEU A 84 25.83 18.99 -18.06
CA LEU A 84 26.56 17.99 -18.83
C LEU A 84 25.90 17.75 -20.19
N GLN A 85 24.58 17.55 -20.23
CA GLN A 85 23.82 17.30 -21.46
C GLN A 85 23.91 18.46 -22.45
N GLU A 86 23.87 19.70 -21.97
CA GLU A 86 23.89 20.88 -22.82
C GLU A 86 25.29 21.23 -23.31
N HIS A 87 26.31 21.16 -22.43
CA HIS A 87 27.62 21.71 -22.72
C HIS A 87 28.70 20.68 -23.05
N VAL A 88 28.60 19.46 -22.52
CA VAL A 88 29.68 18.46 -22.59
C VAL A 88 29.31 17.30 -23.51
N MET A 89 28.10 16.76 -23.35
CA MET A 89 27.66 15.55 -24.03
C MET A 89 27.65 15.66 -25.56
N PRO A 90 27.28 16.77 -26.21
CA PRO A 90 27.24 16.85 -27.67
C PRO A 90 28.63 16.63 -28.29
N THR A 91 29.65 17.36 -27.80
CA THR A 91 31.03 17.26 -28.29
C THR A 91 31.66 15.93 -27.89
N LEU A 92 31.44 15.46 -26.65
CA LEU A 92 31.95 14.18 -26.17
C LEU A 92 31.40 13.00 -26.98
N THR A 93 30.09 12.98 -27.24
CA THR A 93 29.45 11.89 -28.00
C THR A 93 30.01 11.83 -29.42
N GLN A 94 30.19 12.97 -30.08
CA GLN A 94 30.83 13.03 -31.40
C GLN A 94 32.27 12.50 -31.35
N GLY A 95 33.05 12.96 -30.37
CA GLY A 95 34.44 12.49 -30.17
C GLY A 95 34.53 10.99 -29.95
N LEU A 96 33.63 10.42 -29.15
CA LEU A 96 33.53 8.97 -28.92
C LEU A 96 33.19 8.22 -30.21
N ILE A 97 32.26 8.72 -31.02
CA ILE A 97 31.93 8.13 -32.33
C ILE A 97 33.17 8.15 -33.25
N HIS A 98 33.91 9.26 -33.28
CA HIS A 98 35.15 9.38 -34.06
C HIS A 98 36.25 8.44 -33.56
N CYS A 99 36.42 8.33 -32.25
CA CYS A 99 37.36 7.41 -31.61
C CYS A 99 37.05 5.96 -31.97
N CYS A 100 35.79 5.53 -31.86
CA CYS A 100 35.35 4.19 -32.23
C CYS A 100 35.57 3.86 -33.71
N ARG A 101 35.41 4.85 -34.61
CA ARG A 101 35.65 4.67 -36.04
C ARG A 101 37.14 4.58 -36.38
N ARG A 102 37.98 5.36 -35.71
CA ARG A 102 39.42 5.46 -36.02
C ARG A 102 40.26 4.43 -35.28
N GLN A 103 39.77 3.93 -34.14
CA GLN A 103 40.47 3.00 -33.24
C GLN A 103 41.94 3.37 -33.05
N PRO A 104 42.21 4.60 -32.55
CA PRO A 104 43.58 5.05 -32.32
C PRO A 104 44.29 4.16 -31.30
N PRO A 105 45.63 4.07 -31.36
CA PRO A 105 46.42 3.31 -30.38
C PRO A 105 46.28 3.86 -28.95
N ASP A 106 46.04 5.16 -28.81
CA ASP A 106 45.65 5.80 -27.55
C ASP A 106 44.30 6.51 -27.69
N PRO A 107 43.19 5.89 -27.24
CA PRO A 107 41.86 6.47 -27.34
C PRO A 107 41.61 7.62 -26.36
N VAL A 108 42.32 7.67 -25.24
CA VAL A 108 42.13 8.72 -24.23
C VAL A 108 42.77 10.01 -24.72
N ASP A 109 44.03 9.93 -25.18
CA ASP A 109 44.74 11.09 -25.72
C ASP A 109 44.06 11.62 -26.99
N PHE A 110 43.63 10.74 -27.90
CA PHE A 110 42.88 11.13 -29.09
C PHE A 110 41.59 11.87 -28.74
N LEU A 111 40.84 11.37 -27.75
CA LEU A 111 39.59 12.01 -27.33
C LEU A 111 39.85 13.36 -26.65
N ALA A 112 40.91 13.47 -25.83
CA ALA A 112 41.30 14.73 -25.21
C ALA A 112 41.64 15.79 -26.28
N GLU A 113 42.47 15.44 -27.27
CA GLU A 113 42.78 16.32 -28.40
C GLU A 113 41.51 16.74 -29.17
N PHE A 114 40.62 15.78 -29.44
CA PHE A 114 39.35 16.05 -30.12
C PHE A 114 38.50 17.05 -29.33
N LEU A 115 38.40 16.88 -28.02
CA LEU A 115 37.64 17.77 -27.14
C LEU A 115 38.26 19.18 -27.09
N PHE A 116 39.59 19.30 -27.01
CA PHE A 116 40.26 20.60 -27.04
C PHE A 116 40.03 21.36 -28.36
N GLN A 117 40.05 20.65 -29.48
CA GLN A 117 39.85 21.23 -30.82
C GLN A 117 38.39 21.64 -31.09
N ASN A 118 37.43 20.93 -30.50
CA ASN A 118 36.00 21.11 -30.77
C ASN A 118 35.23 21.68 -29.55
N SER A 119 35.95 22.26 -28.58
CA SER A 119 35.32 22.86 -27.40
C SER A 119 34.48 24.07 -27.81
N PRO A 120 33.19 24.14 -27.42
CA PRO A 120 32.32 25.28 -27.76
C PRO A 120 32.75 26.59 -27.07
N PHE A 121 33.61 26.50 -26.06
CA PHE A 121 34.19 27.64 -25.34
C PHE A 121 35.53 28.10 -25.92
N ASN A 122 36.06 27.40 -26.94
CA ASN A 122 37.26 27.79 -27.68
C ASN A 122 36.85 28.70 -28.86
N SER A 123 36.33 29.87 -28.55
CA SER A 123 36.24 31.00 -29.48
C SER A 123 37.03 32.16 -28.87
N PRO A 124 37.78 32.96 -29.66
CA PRO A 124 38.40 34.19 -29.16
C PRO A 124 37.36 35.19 -28.62
#